data_AF-A0A7J4SEV3-F1
#
_entry.id   AF-A0A7J4SEV3-F1
#
_cell.length_a   1.000
_cell.length_b   1.000
_cell.length_c   1.000
_cell.angle_alpha   90.00
_cell.angle_beta   90.00
_cell.angle_gamma   90.00
#
_symmetry.space_group_name_H-M   'P 1'
#
loop_
_entity.id
_entity.type
_entity.pdbx_description
1 polymer ?
#
loop_
_entity_poly.entity_id
_entity_poly.type
_entity_poly.pdbx_seq_one_letter_code
_entity_poly.pdbx_strand_id
1 'polypeptide(L)'
;MSDDSPIVMGIWGPPHPHPLLAPEKNEGWGKLRAAYDQLRERIEESDADVIIVYSTTWPSVIGHQVQCRENPEWTHVDDDFHALGSMPYSFKVDVDLANGIVEAGEKRGLHMRGVDYHGFPIDTGSIVALSLLNPDNKLPMTILSSNMYANRAETIVLGKATTDVLKAQGKKAVAVVVASLSNRMFTKHIEPEDDRIHSQKDDEWNRKILEFFAKGRLEDISQLSRDIHSQIRVQKVVAFKPAWWLASAMGQHNRYDGDVLAYEALHGSGGAVISLTPTKGSVGDKEFDEDDVEYYRGDRNVIDSDSTLEVSETASANSEVSDSSHTVPEGGIIETSAAPKAVGAYPHARRVGELLYLSGV
;
A
#
# COMPACT_ATOMS: atom_id res chain seq x y z
N MET A 1 -1.64 6.10 -27.22
CA MET A 1 -0.88 7.09 -26.41
C MET A 1 0.23 6.30 -25.74
N SER A 2 1.48 6.75 -25.80
CA SER A 2 2.64 5.95 -25.40
C SER A 2 2.51 5.45 -23.96
N ASP A 3 2.65 4.14 -23.82
CA ASP A 3 2.44 3.30 -22.64
C ASP A 3 3.56 3.45 -21.58
N ASP A 4 4.43 4.46 -21.73
CA ASP A 4 5.52 4.72 -20.79
C ASP A 4 5.06 5.74 -19.75
N SER A 5 4.83 5.25 -18.54
CA SER A 5 4.76 6.10 -17.35
C SER A 5 6.10 6.83 -17.16
N PRO A 6 6.11 8.13 -16.76
CA PRO A 6 7.34 8.86 -16.42
C PRO A 6 7.95 8.39 -15.09
N ILE A 7 7.38 7.40 -14.42
CA ILE A 7 7.94 6.82 -13.19
C ILE A 7 9.05 5.85 -13.56
N VAL A 8 10.29 6.15 -13.17
CA VAL A 8 11.47 5.31 -13.45
C VAL A 8 11.69 4.24 -12.40
N MET A 9 11.12 4.42 -11.21
CA MET A 9 11.22 3.47 -10.09
C MET A 9 10.06 3.67 -9.13
N GLY A 10 9.44 2.58 -8.72
CA GLY A 10 8.52 2.52 -7.59
C GLY A 10 9.24 1.97 -6.36
N ILE A 11 8.98 2.55 -5.19
CA ILE A 11 9.52 2.10 -3.91
C ILE A 11 8.36 1.92 -2.93
N TRP A 12 8.38 0.82 -2.18
CA TRP A 12 7.51 0.63 -1.02
C TRP A 12 8.37 0.57 0.22
N GLY A 13 8.06 1.39 1.23
CA GLY A 13 8.82 1.45 2.48
C GLY A 13 7.94 1.54 3.72
N PRO A 14 8.39 1.02 4.88
CA PRO A 14 7.63 1.11 6.11
C PRO A 14 7.57 2.55 6.67
N PRO A 15 6.49 2.92 7.37
CA PRO A 15 6.35 4.23 7.99
C PRO A 15 7.10 4.39 9.32
N HIS A 16 7.58 3.29 9.91
CA HIS A 16 8.06 3.31 11.28
C HIS A 16 9.47 3.92 11.37
N PRO A 17 9.79 4.61 12.47
CA PRO A 17 11.05 5.34 12.59
C PRO A 17 12.26 4.47 12.95
N HIS A 18 12.08 3.20 13.31
CA HIS A 18 13.16 2.31 13.76
C HIS A 18 14.37 2.24 12.80
N PRO A 19 14.20 2.07 11.47
CA PRO A 19 15.34 2.02 10.55
C PRO A 19 16.13 3.35 10.47
N LEU A 20 15.48 4.47 10.78
CA LEU A 20 16.12 5.79 10.82
C LEU A 20 16.80 6.04 12.17
N LEU A 21 16.08 5.83 13.28
CA LEU A 21 16.49 6.30 14.60
C LEU A 21 17.29 5.30 15.43
N ALA A 22 17.10 4.00 15.21
CA ALA A 22 17.71 2.97 16.03
C ALA A 22 18.08 1.68 15.26
N PRO A 23 18.62 1.76 14.02
CA PRO A 23 18.90 0.57 13.21
C PRO A 23 19.88 -0.42 13.88
N GLU A 24 20.73 0.06 14.80
CA GLU A 24 21.70 -0.75 15.54
C GLU A 24 21.09 -1.58 16.67
N LYS A 25 19.87 -1.28 17.13
CA LYS A 25 19.25 -1.95 18.27
C LYS A 25 18.66 -3.32 17.95
N ASN A 26 18.36 -3.60 16.68
CA ASN A 26 17.82 -4.87 16.22
C ASN A 26 18.35 -5.17 14.81
N GLU A 27 18.78 -6.41 14.57
CA GLU A 27 19.36 -6.83 13.29
C GLU A 27 18.42 -6.60 12.09
N GLY A 28 17.12 -6.87 12.27
CA GLY A 28 16.09 -6.63 11.26
C GLY A 28 15.88 -5.14 10.96
N TRP A 29 15.90 -4.27 11.97
CA TRP A 29 15.83 -2.83 11.76
C TRP A 29 17.05 -2.33 10.97
N GLY A 30 18.23 -2.88 11.27
CA GLY A 30 19.46 -2.65 10.51
C GLY A 30 19.41 -3.13 9.06
N LYS A 31 18.78 -4.28 8.79
CA LYS A 31 18.55 -4.78 7.41
C LYS A 31 17.63 -3.86 6.61
N LEU A 32 16.54 -3.38 7.21
CA LEU A 32 15.65 -2.39 6.57
C LEU A 32 16.41 -1.10 6.25
N ARG A 33 17.26 -0.63 7.18
CA ARG A 33 18.13 0.53 6.94
C ARG A 33 19.07 0.31 5.76
N ALA A 34 19.78 -0.82 5.73
CA ALA A 34 20.70 -1.15 4.64
C ALA A 34 19.97 -1.24 3.29
N ALA A 35 18.73 -1.74 3.27
CA ALA A 35 17.90 -1.76 2.07
C ALA A 35 17.54 -0.36 1.58
N TYR A 36 17.20 0.57 2.49
CA TYR A 36 17.01 1.97 2.13
C TYR A 36 18.29 2.61 1.59
N ASP A 37 19.45 2.33 2.19
CA ASP A 37 20.75 2.84 1.73
C ASP A 37 21.06 2.35 0.29
N GLN A 38 20.73 1.09 -0.04
CA GLN A 38 20.84 0.59 -1.42
C GLN A 38 19.89 1.29 -2.38
N LEU A 39 18.64 1.56 -1.97
CA LEU A 39 17.69 2.28 -2.83
C LEU A 39 18.09 3.74 -3.04
N ARG A 40 18.71 4.40 -2.04
CA ARG A 40 19.30 5.72 -2.22
C ARG A 40 20.33 5.70 -3.35
N GLU A 41 21.24 4.74 -3.37
CA GLU A 41 22.23 4.59 -4.45
C GLU A 41 21.54 4.41 -5.81
N ARG A 42 20.52 3.55 -5.89
CA ARG A 42 19.76 3.35 -7.15
C ARG A 42 19.02 4.62 -7.60
N ILE A 43 18.52 5.46 -6.67
CA ILE A 43 17.92 6.75 -6.99
C ILE A 43 18.99 7.70 -7.56
N GLU A 44 20.17 7.75 -6.94
CA GLU A 44 21.28 8.60 -7.40
C GLU A 44 21.82 8.21 -8.78
N GLU A 45 21.77 6.93 -9.12
CA GLU A 45 22.14 6.40 -10.44
C GLU A 45 21.02 6.52 -11.47
N SER A 46 19.80 6.82 -11.05
CA SER A 46 18.65 7.01 -11.93
C SER A 46 18.66 8.38 -12.60
N ASP A 47 17.86 8.54 -13.65
CA ASP A 47 17.63 9.82 -14.32
C ASP A 47 16.35 10.52 -13.83
N ALA A 48 15.95 10.25 -12.57
CA ALA A 48 14.80 10.91 -11.95
C ALA A 48 15.08 12.39 -11.67
N ASP A 49 14.07 13.22 -11.92
CA ASP A 49 14.09 14.66 -11.62
C ASP A 49 13.45 14.99 -10.27
N VAL A 50 12.60 14.09 -9.75
CA VAL A 50 11.76 14.36 -8.56
C VAL A 50 11.36 13.08 -7.83
N ILE A 51 11.09 13.19 -6.52
CA ILE A 51 10.51 12.12 -5.71
C ILE A 51 9.06 12.46 -5.34
N ILE A 52 8.13 11.54 -5.56
CA ILE A 52 6.74 11.71 -5.15
C ILE A 52 6.40 10.70 -4.08
N VAL A 53 6.04 11.17 -2.89
CA VAL A 53 5.69 10.32 -1.75
C VAL A 53 4.17 10.24 -1.63
N TYR A 54 3.60 9.03 -1.57
CA TYR A 54 2.23 8.80 -1.10
C TYR A 54 2.30 8.15 0.28
N SER A 55 1.82 8.86 1.31
CA SER A 55 1.94 8.40 2.69
C SER A 55 0.61 8.00 3.31
N THR A 56 0.55 6.78 3.81
CA THR A 56 -0.58 6.31 4.64
C THR A 56 -0.60 6.92 6.03
N THR A 57 0.54 7.42 6.52
CA THR A 57 0.66 8.10 7.82
C THR A 57 0.38 9.59 7.75
N TRP A 58 0.09 10.13 6.56
CA TRP A 58 -0.54 11.43 6.41
C TRP A 58 -2.03 11.28 6.03
N PRO A 59 -2.92 11.05 7.02
CA PRO A 59 -4.35 10.94 6.75
C PRO A 59 -4.95 12.31 6.44
N SER A 60 -5.80 12.37 5.42
CA SER A 60 -6.70 13.51 5.18
C SER A 60 -8.16 13.08 5.22
N VAL A 61 -9.06 14.01 5.61
CA VAL A 61 -10.50 13.74 5.77
C VAL A 61 -11.37 14.49 4.77
N ILE A 62 -10.88 15.60 4.22
CA ILE A 62 -11.58 16.41 3.22
C ILE A 62 -10.69 16.43 1.97
N GLY A 63 -10.94 15.49 1.08
CA GLY A 63 -10.18 15.32 -0.16
C GLY A 63 -8.73 14.90 0.06
N HIS A 64 -7.97 14.91 -1.02
CA HIS A 64 -6.53 14.69 -1.02
C HIS A 64 -5.77 16.00 -0.80
N GLN A 65 -4.65 15.92 -0.10
CA GLN A 65 -3.78 17.05 0.20
C GLN A 65 -2.41 16.82 -0.43
N VAL A 66 -1.78 17.90 -0.89
CA VAL A 66 -0.44 17.87 -1.49
C VAL A 66 0.43 18.89 -0.77
N GLN A 67 1.65 18.51 -0.39
CA GLN A 67 2.59 19.43 0.25
C GLN A 67 3.15 20.42 -0.79
N CYS A 68 2.87 21.71 -0.59
CA CYS A 68 3.20 22.80 -1.52
C CYS A 68 4.13 23.86 -0.90
N ARG A 69 4.51 23.74 0.38
CA ARG A 69 5.49 24.64 1.00
C ARG A 69 6.87 24.39 0.42
N GLU A 70 7.57 25.42 -0.06
CA GLU A 70 8.88 25.28 -0.73
C GLU A 70 9.95 24.58 0.14
N ASN A 71 10.09 25.00 1.40
CA ASN A 71 11.10 24.49 2.33
C ASN A 71 10.48 24.22 3.71
N PRO A 72 9.70 23.13 3.89
CA PRO A 72 9.24 22.74 5.21
C PRO A 72 10.43 22.21 6.01
N GLU A 73 10.70 22.82 7.17
CA GLU A 73 11.70 22.34 8.12
C GLU A 73 11.09 22.29 9.52
N TRP A 74 11.46 21.26 10.28
CA TRP A 74 11.11 21.15 11.69
C TRP A 74 11.97 20.10 12.39
N THR A 75 11.76 19.92 13.69
CA THR A 75 12.19 18.71 14.41
C THR A 75 10.96 17.93 14.85
N HIS A 76 10.71 16.82 14.17
CA HIS A 76 9.58 15.94 14.47
C HIS A 76 9.93 14.93 15.56
N VAL A 77 8.95 14.54 16.36
CA VAL A 77 9.06 13.45 17.34
C VAL A 77 7.87 12.55 17.09
N ASP A 78 8.12 11.26 16.90
CA ASP A 78 7.05 10.30 16.64
C ASP A 78 6.16 10.13 17.88
N ASP A 79 4.84 10.10 17.70
CA ASP A 79 3.89 10.05 18.81
C ASP A 79 3.97 8.71 19.58
N ASP A 80 4.16 7.59 18.87
CA ASP A 80 4.22 6.24 19.45
C ASP A 80 5.64 5.88 19.91
N PHE A 81 6.65 6.34 19.18
CA PHE A 81 8.06 5.97 19.32
C PHE A 81 8.97 7.12 19.72
N HIS A 82 8.44 8.13 20.42
CA HIS A 82 9.18 9.29 20.93
C HIS A 82 10.46 8.93 21.70
N ALA A 83 10.49 7.77 22.36
CA ALA A 83 11.65 7.27 23.10
C ALA A 83 12.86 6.88 22.19
N LEU A 84 12.64 6.69 20.89
CA LEU A 84 13.72 6.40 19.94
C LEU A 84 14.53 7.64 19.54
N GLY A 85 13.95 8.84 19.68
CA GLY A 85 14.63 10.10 19.40
C GLY A 85 13.79 11.07 18.57
N SER A 86 14.44 12.16 18.16
CA SER A 86 13.86 13.20 17.32
C SER A 86 14.37 13.11 15.88
N MET A 87 13.54 13.48 14.92
CA MET A 87 13.83 13.48 13.49
C MET A 87 13.84 14.93 12.97
N PRO A 88 15.01 15.61 13.00
CA PRO A 88 15.15 16.88 12.30
C PRO A 88 15.02 16.65 10.79
N TYR A 89 14.26 17.52 10.12
CA TYR A 89 14.13 17.49 8.66
C TYR A 89 14.11 18.89 8.08
N SER A 90 14.55 18.98 6.83
CA SER A 90 14.38 20.14 5.96
C SER A 90 14.27 19.59 4.55
N PHE A 91 13.12 19.78 3.90
CA PHE A 91 12.87 19.24 2.56
C PHE A 91 12.86 20.33 1.50
N LYS A 92 13.22 19.96 0.27
CA LYS A 92 13.08 20.81 -0.91
C LYS A 92 11.87 20.36 -1.72
N VAL A 93 10.78 21.11 -1.69
CA VAL A 93 9.54 20.75 -2.39
C VAL A 93 9.54 21.27 -3.82
N ASP A 94 9.11 20.44 -4.77
CA ASP A 94 8.78 20.86 -6.13
C ASP A 94 7.39 21.52 -6.14
N VAL A 95 7.35 22.82 -5.85
CA VAL A 95 6.10 23.58 -5.70
C VAL A 95 5.27 23.59 -6.99
N ASP A 96 5.92 23.69 -8.14
CA ASP A 96 5.23 23.70 -9.45
C ASP A 96 4.60 22.34 -9.77
N LEU A 97 5.30 21.24 -9.48
CA LEU A 97 4.73 19.90 -9.59
C LEU A 97 3.56 19.72 -8.61
N ALA A 98 3.76 20.10 -7.34
CA ALA A 98 2.76 19.95 -6.28
C ALA A 98 1.44 20.67 -6.62
N ASN A 99 1.53 21.94 -7.03
CA ASN A 99 0.37 22.71 -7.47
C ASN A 99 -0.25 22.13 -8.75
N GLY A 100 0.58 21.68 -9.70
CA GLY A 100 0.10 20.99 -10.90
C GLY A 100 -0.73 19.75 -10.57
N ILE A 101 -0.32 18.94 -9.58
CA ILE A 101 -1.06 17.75 -9.12
C ILE A 101 -2.40 18.15 -8.51
N VAL A 102 -2.44 19.20 -7.69
CA VAL A 102 -3.70 19.75 -7.14
C VAL A 102 -4.65 20.12 -8.27
N GLU A 103 -4.21 20.93 -9.24
CA GLU A 103 -5.04 21.34 -10.36
C GLU A 103 -5.50 20.16 -11.25
N ALA A 104 -4.61 19.21 -11.53
CA ALA A 104 -4.92 18.05 -12.34
C ALA A 104 -5.94 17.14 -11.65
N GLY A 105 -5.83 16.96 -10.33
CA GLY A 105 -6.80 16.22 -9.53
C GLY A 105 -8.17 16.88 -9.55
N GLU A 106 -8.24 18.22 -9.37
CA GLU A 106 -9.51 18.98 -9.45
C GLU A 106 -10.15 18.85 -10.84
N LYS A 107 -9.35 18.97 -11.91
CA LYS A 107 -9.83 18.78 -13.30
C LYS A 107 -10.35 17.36 -13.54
N ARG A 108 -9.84 16.37 -12.81
CA ARG A 108 -10.32 14.97 -12.84
C ARG A 108 -11.46 14.70 -11.85
N GLY A 109 -11.99 15.72 -11.17
CA GLY A 109 -13.15 15.63 -10.29
C GLY A 109 -12.84 15.26 -8.84
N LEU A 110 -11.57 15.28 -8.43
CA LEU A 110 -11.16 15.08 -7.05
C LEU A 110 -11.33 16.37 -6.23
N HIS A 111 -11.61 16.21 -4.94
CA HIS A 111 -11.39 17.30 -3.99
C HIS A 111 -9.91 17.31 -3.62
N MET A 112 -9.21 18.39 -3.95
CA MET A 112 -7.78 18.56 -3.71
C MET A 112 -7.50 19.79 -2.86
N ARG A 113 -6.36 19.81 -2.16
CA ARG A 113 -5.87 21.00 -1.47
C ARG A 113 -4.35 21.03 -1.41
N GLY A 114 -3.76 22.12 -1.87
CA GLY A 114 -2.36 22.45 -1.58
C GLY A 114 -2.19 22.87 -0.12
N VAL A 115 -1.17 22.33 0.53
CA VAL A 115 -0.82 22.64 1.92
C VAL A 115 0.46 23.44 1.92
N ASP A 116 0.38 24.71 2.31
CA ASP A 116 1.54 25.58 2.50
C ASP A 116 1.38 26.35 3.81
N TYR A 117 1.71 25.68 4.91
CA TYR A 117 1.69 26.28 6.25
C TYR A 117 3.05 26.09 6.90
N HIS A 118 3.56 27.16 7.50
CA HIS A 118 4.71 27.05 8.39
C HIS A 118 4.36 26.19 9.61
N GLY A 119 5.21 25.22 9.92
CA GLY A 119 4.98 24.26 11.02
C GLY A 119 3.90 23.22 10.72
N PHE A 120 3.53 23.00 9.45
CA PHE A 120 2.67 21.88 9.10
C PHE A 120 3.31 20.55 9.55
N PRO A 121 2.57 19.66 10.24
CA PRO A 121 3.12 18.42 10.76
C PRO A 121 3.28 17.40 9.63
N ILE A 122 4.44 17.40 8.98
CA ILE A 122 4.82 16.30 8.07
C ILE A 122 4.84 15.01 8.87
N ASP A 123 4.23 13.96 8.32
CA ASP A 123 4.08 12.68 9.02
C ASP A 123 5.41 11.92 9.14
N THR A 124 5.50 11.08 10.18
CA THR A 124 6.68 10.23 10.46
C THR A 124 7.12 9.45 9.23
N GLY A 125 6.20 8.79 8.54
CA GLY A 125 6.54 7.91 7.43
C GLY A 125 7.21 8.64 6.28
N SER A 126 6.67 9.80 5.87
CA SER A 126 7.32 10.64 4.87
C SER A 126 8.70 11.10 5.32
N ILE A 127 8.84 11.51 6.58
CA ILE A 127 10.14 11.96 7.13
C ILE A 127 11.17 10.83 7.07
N VAL A 128 10.80 9.63 7.53
CA VAL A 128 11.66 8.44 7.51
C VAL A 128 12.10 8.11 6.09
N ALA A 129 11.15 7.99 5.17
CA ALA A 129 11.44 7.63 3.79
C ALA A 129 12.38 8.64 3.13
N LEU A 130 12.11 9.94 3.26
CA LEU A 130 12.91 10.98 2.62
C LEU A 130 14.29 11.16 3.27
N SER A 131 14.37 11.07 4.60
CA SER A 131 15.65 11.15 5.31
C SER A 131 16.59 10.01 4.94
N LEU A 132 16.05 8.83 4.59
CA LEU A 132 16.84 7.68 4.19
C LEU A 132 17.13 7.64 2.68
N LEU A 133 16.14 7.99 1.84
CA LEU A 133 16.25 7.91 0.38
C LEU A 133 16.88 9.16 -0.28
N ASN A 134 16.74 10.35 0.33
CA ASN A 134 17.18 11.62 -0.25
C ASN A 134 17.70 12.60 0.84
N PRO A 135 18.65 12.19 1.69
CA PRO A 135 19.11 12.99 2.84
C PRO A 135 19.68 14.37 2.46
N ASP A 136 20.29 14.48 1.29
CA ASP A 136 20.96 15.70 0.82
C ASP A 136 20.03 16.62 -0.01
N ASN A 137 18.74 16.30 -0.14
CA ASN A 137 17.79 17.00 -1.00
C ASN A 137 18.29 17.15 -2.46
N LYS A 138 18.97 16.14 -3.00
CA LYS A 138 19.49 16.14 -4.38
C LYS A 138 18.35 16.30 -5.38
N LEU A 139 17.28 15.52 -5.18
CA LEU A 139 16.04 15.65 -5.94
C LEU A 139 15.03 16.48 -5.13
N PRO A 140 14.30 17.43 -5.74
CA PRO A 140 13.12 17.98 -5.12
C PRO A 140 12.05 16.88 -4.94
N MET A 141 11.06 17.15 -4.09
CA MET A 141 10.04 16.17 -3.77
C MET A 141 8.64 16.78 -3.58
N THR A 142 7.61 15.96 -3.52
CA THR A 142 6.31 16.36 -2.94
C THR A 142 5.67 15.16 -2.23
N ILE A 143 4.74 15.44 -1.34
CA ILE A 143 4.02 14.43 -0.56
C ILE A 143 2.54 14.55 -0.89
N LEU A 144 1.87 13.41 -1.04
CA LEU A 144 0.44 13.26 -1.20
C LEU A 144 -0.12 12.56 0.03
N SER A 145 -1.24 13.08 0.54
CA SER A 145 -1.95 12.47 1.67
C SER A 145 -2.77 11.26 1.23
N SER A 146 -3.02 10.37 2.19
CA SER A 146 -3.98 9.28 2.05
C SER A 146 -5.35 9.73 2.59
N ASN A 147 -6.26 10.13 1.71
CA ASN A 147 -7.65 10.40 2.09
C ASN A 147 -8.27 9.15 2.72
N MET A 148 -8.78 9.30 3.95
CA MET A 148 -9.38 8.22 4.72
C MET A 148 -10.60 7.63 4.03
N TYR A 149 -11.38 8.46 3.34
CA TYR A 149 -12.63 8.10 2.68
C TYR A 149 -12.47 7.74 1.19
N ALA A 150 -11.28 7.91 0.62
CA ALA A 150 -11.03 7.57 -0.77
C ALA A 150 -11.20 6.08 -1.02
N ASN A 151 -11.97 5.75 -2.05
CA ASN A 151 -12.12 4.40 -2.59
C ASN A 151 -11.05 4.13 -3.68
N ARG A 152 -11.15 2.97 -4.34
CA ARG A 152 -10.25 2.61 -5.45
C ARG A 152 -10.28 3.63 -6.59
N ALA A 153 -11.47 4.03 -7.03
CA ALA A 153 -11.63 4.98 -8.13
C ALA A 153 -10.97 6.34 -7.82
N GLU A 154 -11.22 6.90 -6.64
CA GLU A 154 -10.62 8.19 -6.23
C GLU A 154 -9.08 8.08 -6.18
N THR A 155 -8.56 6.97 -5.65
CA THR A 155 -7.12 6.73 -5.52
C THR A 155 -6.44 6.51 -6.87
N ILE A 156 -7.09 5.82 -7.81
CA ILE A 156 -6.58 5.64 -9.19
C ILE A 156 -6.53 6.97 -9.94
N VAL A 157 -7.60 7.77 -9.82
CA VAL A 157 -7.68 9.08 -10.46
C VAL A 157 -6.56 9.99 -9.93
N LEU A 158 -6.20 9.90 -8.65
CA LEU A 158 -5.07 10.63 -8.08
C LEU A 158 -3.72 10.23 -8.70
N GLY A 159 -3.46 8.93 -8.89
CA GLY A 159 -2.23 8.48 -9.54
C GLY A 159 -2.17 8.90 -11.01
N LYS A 160 -3.29 8.83 -11.74
CA LYS A 160 -3.39 9.34 -13.12
C LYS A 160 -3.16 10.86 -13.20
N ALA A 161 -3.77 11.63 -12.29
CA ALA A 161 -3.54 13.08 -12.20
C ALA A 161 -2.06 13.40 -11.98
N THR A 162 -1.38 12.62 -11.12
CA THR A 162 0.05 12.76 -10.85
C THR A 162 0.88 12.52 -12.12
N THR A 163 0.60 11.43 -12.83
CA THR A 163 1.29 11.06 -14.07
C THR A 163 1.07 12.06 -15.19
N ASP A 164 -0.13 12.65 -15.32
CA ASP A 164 -0.40 13.69 -16.33
C ASP A 164 0.51 14.91 -16.14
N VAL A 165 0.69 15.35 -14.90
CA VAL A 165 1.50 16.53 -14.59
C VAL A 165 2.97 16.26 -14.85
N LEU A 166 3.47 15.08 -14.46
CA LEU A 166 4.83 14.65 -14.80
C LEU A 166 5.07 14.66 -16.32
N LYS A 167 4.15 14.09 -17.10
CA LYS A 167 4.22 14.09 -18.57
C LYS A 167 4.16 15.50 -19.14
N ALA A 168 3.28 16.36 -18.64
CA ALA A 168 3.14 17.73 -19.09
C ALA A 168 4.38 18.59 -18.78
N GLN A 169 5.04 18.34 -17.64
CA GLN A 169 6.28 19.02 -17.24
C GLN A 169 7.55 18.36 -17.79
N GLY A 170 7.43 17.21 -18.47
CA GLY A 170 8.57 16.46 -19.00
C GLY A 170 9.51 15.91 -17.92
N LYS A 171 9.00 15.67 -16.71
CA LYS A 171 9.78 15.18 -15.55
C LYS A 171 9.69 13.67 -15.42
N LYS A 172 10.81 13.04 -15.06
CA LYS A 172 10.87 11.65 -14.61
C LYS A 172 10.85 11.59 -13.09
N ALA A 173 10.19 10.61 -12.50
CA ALA A 173 10.04 10.55 -11.05
C ALA A 173 10.29 9.17 -10.44
N VAL A 174 10.67 9.20 -9.17
CA VAL A 174 10.60 8.03 -8.29
C VAL A 174 9.30 8.12 -7.48
N ALA A 175 8.44 7.11 -7.57
CA ALA A 175 7.23 7.00 -6.76
C ALA A 175 7.54 6.24 -5.48
N VAL A 176 7.32 6.84 -4.32
CA VAL A 176 7.55 6.25 -3.01
C VAL A 176 6.22 6.08 -2.28
N VAL A 177 5.84 4.85 -2.01
CA VAL A 177 4.74 4.52 -1.11
C VAL A 177 5.28 4.30 0.30
N VAL A 178 4.67 4.98 1.25
CA VAL A 178 4.92 4.76 2.68
C VAL A 178 3.74 4.06 3.33
N ALA A 179 3.93 2.76 3.59
CA ALA A 179 2.91 1.90 4.18
C ALA A 179 3.54 0.65 4.82
N SER A 180 2.97 0.21 5.95
CA SER A 180 3.23 -1.13 6.48
C SER A 180 2.55 -2.19 5.62
N LEU A 181 3.04 -3.43 5.66
CA LEU A 181 2.25 -4.59 5.23
C LEU A 181 1.18 -4.88 6.30
N SER A 182 1.39 -5.87 7.16
CA SER A 182 0.56 -6.07 8.34
C SER A 182 0.80 -4.97 9.38
N ASN A 183 -0.25 -4.26 9.80
CA ASN A 183 -0.13 -3.20 10.80
C ASN A 183 -0.64 -3.63 12.20
N ARG A 184 -0.34 -4.84 12.68
CA ARG A 184 -0.71 -5.26 14.04
C ARG A 184 0.52 -5.13 14.93
N MET A 185 0.49 -4.18 15.85
CA MET A 185 1.61 -3.86 16.71
C MET A 185 1.43 -4.43 18.12
N PHE A 186 2.53 -4.63 18.84
CA PHE A 186 2.45 -4.94 20.27
C PHE A 186 1.87 -3.74 21.03
N THR A 187 1.01 -4.00 22.01
CA THR A 187 0.39 -2.97 22.86
C THR A 187 1.13 -2.75 24.18
N LYS A 188 2.25 -3.46 24.36
CA LYS A 188 3.13 -3.38 25.51
C LYS A 188 4.54 -3.10 25.00
N HIS A 189 5.34 -2.49 25.86
CA HIS A 189 6.77 -2.39 25.60
C HIS A 189 7.37 -3.78 25.37
N ILE A 190 8.24 -3.85 24.38
CA ILE A 190 9.06 -5.02 24.06
C ILE A 190 10.51 -4.56 23.97
N GLU A 191 11.44 -5.43 24.35
CA GLU A 191 12.84 -5.19 24.06
C GLU A 191 13.07 -5.32 22.55
N PRO A 192 14.00 -4.55 21.95
CA PRO A 192 14.28 -4.63 20.52
C PRO A 192 14.58 -6.05 20.02
N GLU A 193 15.30 -6.85 20.81
CA GLU A 193 15.65 -8.24 20.46
C GLU A 193 14.44 -9.20 20.40
N ASP A 194 13.33 -8.85 21.05
CA ASP A 194 12.11 -9.65 21.09
C ASP A 194 11.13 -9.30 19.94
N ASP A 195 11.46 -8.29 19.12
CA ASP A 195 10.60 -7.86 18.03
C ASP A 195 10.44 -8.95 16.97
N ARG A 196 9.18 -9.13 16.54
CA ARG A 196 8.75 -10.16 15.61
C ARG A 196 7.37 -9.81 15.06
N ILE A 197 7.00 -10.39 13.93
CA ILE A 197 5.65 -10.23 13.39
C ILE A 197 4.62 -10.73 14.42
N HIS A 198 3.64 -9.89 14.74
CA HIS A 198 2.73 -10.14 15.86
C HIS A 198 1.90 -11.44 15.71
N SER A 199 1.57 -11.84 14.48
CA SER A 199 0.71 -13.00 14.21
C SER A 199 1.26 -13.80 13.04
N GLN A 200 1.30 -15.13 13.18
CA GLN A 200 1.72 -16.02 12.09
C GLN A 200 0.86 -15.85 10.84
N LYS A 201 -0.46 -15.65 11.00
CA LYS A 201 -1.34 -15.37 9.87
C LYS A 201 -0.98 -14.05 9.18
N ASP A 202 -0.51 -13.06 9.93
CA ASP A 202 -0.11 -11.77 9.36
C ASP A 202 1.19 -11.95 8.56
N ASP A 203 2.15 -12.74 9.07
CA ASP A 203 3.39 -13.09 8.37
C ASP A 203 3.14 -13.88 7.07
N GLU A 204 2.24 -14.86 7.09
CA GLU A 204 1.86 -15.63 5.89
C GLU A 204 1.27 -14.73 4.80
N TRP A 205 0.41 -13.77 5.17
CA TRP A 205 -0.15 -12.79 4.23
C TRP A 205 0.91 -11.81 3.71
N ASN A 206 1.79 -11.31 4.58
CA ASN A 206 2.89 -10.45 4.17
C ASN A 206 3.76 -11.14 3.13
N ARG A 207 4.19 -12.38 3.40
CA ARG A 207 5.01 -13.17 2.46
C ARG A 207 4.31 -13.39 1.13
N LYS A 208 3.00 -13.65 1.14
CA LYS A 208 2.21 -13.77 -0.10
C LYS A 208 2.24 -12.47 -0.91
N ILE A 209 2.04 -11.32 -0.27
CA ILE A 209 2.11 -10.01 -0.94
C ILE A 209 3.53 -9.77 -1.49
N LEU A 210 4.57 -10.10 -0.72
CA LEU A 210 5.97 -9.98 -1.14
C LEU A 210 6.30 -10.85 -2.36
N GLU A 211 5.69 -12.04 -2.49
CA GLU A 211 5.86 -12.86 -3.70
C GLU A 211 5.29 -12.21 -4.96
N PHE A 212 4.20 -11.44 -4.86
CA PHE A 212 3.68 -10.68 -6.00
C PHE A 212 4.62 -9.52 -6.34
N PHE A 213 5.11 -8.80 -5.32
CA PHE A 213 6.08 -7.73 -5.52
C PHE A 213 7.36 -8.25 -6.17
N ALA A 214 7.94 -9.33 -5.66
CA ALA A 214 9.15 -9.96 -6.22
C ALA A 214 8.98 -10.47 -7.66
N LYS A 215 7.74 -10.67 -8.12
CA LYS A 215 7.44 -11.06 -9.51
C LYS A 215 7.03 -9.86 -10.39
N GLY A 216 7.07 -8.64 -9.86
CA GLY A 216 6.65 -7.43 -10.57
C GLY A 216 5.15 -7.35 -10.84
N ARG A 217 4.33 -8.13 -10.12
CA ARG A 217 2.88 -8.26 -10.36
C ARG A 217 2.10 -7.18 -9.62
N LEU A 218 2.46 -5.91 -9.83
CA LEU A 218 1.90 -4.76 -9.14
C LEU A 218 0.39 -4.60 -9.39
N GLU A 219 -0.06 -4.79 -10.63
CA GLU A 219 -1.49 -4.65 -10.94
C GLU A 219 -2.30 -5.75 -10.26
N ASP A 220 -1.76 -6.97 -10.19
CA ASP A 220 -2.45 -8.05 -9.47
C ASP A 220 -2.62 -7.73 -7.98
N ILE A 221 -1.63 -7.08 -7.36
CA ILE A 221 -1.74 -6.58 -5.97
C ILE A 221 -2.82 -5.52 -5.86
N SER A 222 -2.90 -4.61 -6.82
CA SER A 222 -3.92 -3.55 -6.88
C SER A 222 -5.34 -4.15 -6.99
N GLN A 223 -5.47 -5.29 -7.66
CA GLN A 223 -6.74 -5.97 -7.93
C GLN A 223 -7.15 -7.00 -6.88
N LEU A 224 -6.22 -7.44 -6.02
CA LEU A 224 -6.41 -8.45 -4.98
C LEU A 224 -7.40 -8.03 -3.86
N SER A 225 -8.22 -6.99 -4.05
CA SER A 225 -8.98 -6.31 -3.01
C SER A 225 -10.30 -6.98 -2.60
N ARG A 226 -11.10 -7.52 -3.53
CA ARG A 226 -12.48 -7.96 -3.21
C ARG A 226 -12.55 -9.31 -2.47
N ASP A 227 -11.84 -10.32 -2.94
CA ASP A 227 -11.88 -11.66 -2.31
C ASP A 227 -11.10 -11.70 -1.00
N ILE A 228 -9.97 -10.99 -0.93
CA ILE A 228 -9.16 -10.87 0.29
C ILE A 228 -9.93 -10.16 1.41
N HIS A 229 -10.70 -9.11 1.10
CA HIS A 229 -11.54 -8.41 2.10
C HIS A 229 -12.52 -9.35 2.80
N SER A 230 -12.99 -10.41 2.12
CA SER A 230 -13.91 -11.40 2.71
C SER A 230 -13.21 -12.47 3.55
N GLN A 231 -11.96 -12.83 3.20
CA GLN A 231 -11.21 -13.92 3.84
C GLN A 231 -10.25 -13.46 4.96
N ILE A 232 -9.82 -12.19 4.93
CA ILE A 232 -9.05 -11.59 6.03
C ILE A 232 -10.02 -11.05 7.08
N ARG A 233 -9.99 -11.67 8.27
CA ARG A 233 -10.78 -11.29 9.47
C ARG A 233 -10.42 -9.91 10.05
N VAL A 234 -9.63 -9.13 9.31
CA VAL A 234 -9.12 -7.81 9.63
C VAL A 234 -9.39 -6.98 8.37
N GLN A 235 -10.49 -6.23 8.38
CA GLN A 235 -10.87 -5.27 7.32
C GLN A 235 -9.88 -4.08 7.30
N LYS A 236 -8.59 -4.33 7.08
CA LYS A 236 -7.56 -3.29 6.99
C LYS A 236 -7.49 -2.80 5.56
N VAL A 237 -8.35 -1.83 5.27
CA VAL A 237 -8.42 -0.97 4.07
C VAL A 237 -7.07 -0.31 3.72
N VAL A 238 -6.06 -0.39 4.58
CA VAL A 238 -4.77 0.29 4.46
C VAL A 238 -3.81 -0.37 3.46
N ALA A 239 -3.92 -1.69 3.21
CA ALA A 239 -2.98 -2.36 2.31
C ALA A 239 -3.21 -2.04 0.82
N PHE A 240 -4.44 -1.68 0.43
CA PHE A 240 -4.79 -1.57 -0.99
C PHE A 240 -4.72 -0.15 -1.55
N LYS A 241 -5.10 0.89 -0.80
CA LYS A 241 -4.97 2.28 -1.28
C LYS A 241 -3.56 2.63 -1.80
N PRO A 242 -2.49 2.28 -1.08
CA PRO A 242 -1.15 2.57 -1.56
C PRO A 242 -0.80 1.77 -2.82
N ALA A 243 -1.26 0.52 -2.92
CA ALA A 243 -1.09 -0.29 -4.12
C ALA A 243 -1.90 0.27 -5.31
N TRP A 244 -3.12 0.76 -5.10
CA TRP A 244 -3.93 1.42 -6.13
C TRP A 244 -3.27 2.69 -6.65
N TRP A 245 -2.72 3.50 -5.75
CA TRP A 245 -2.01 4.72 -6.15
C TRP A 245 -0.73 4.38 -6.92
N LEU A 246 0.08 3.43 -6.41
CA LEU A 246 1.32 3.03 -7.05
C LEU A 246 1.08 2.41 -8.42
N ALA A 247 0.11 1.50 -8.55
CA ALA A 247 -0.27 0.87 -9.80
C ALA A 247 -0.79 1.89 -10.82
N SER A 248 -1.64 2.83 -10.40
CA SER A 248 -2.15 3.86 -11.31
C SER A 248 -1.09 4.88 -11.73
N ALA A 249 -0.15 5.23 -10.85
CA ALA A 249 0.96 6.13 -11.18
C ALA A 249 1.99 5.46 -12.11
N MET A 250 2.40 4.22 -11.81
CA MET A 250 3.40 3.49 -12.58
C MET A 250 2.84 2.90 -13.88
N GLY A 251 1.54 2.61 -13.94
CA GLY A 251 0.87 1.93 -15.04
C GLY A 251 0.18 0.65 -14.57
N GLN A 252 -1.08 0.48 -14.96
CA GLN A 252 -1.95 -0.64 -14.56
C GLN A 252 -1.64 -1.91 -15.38
N HIS A 253 -0.42 -2.44 -15.22
CA HIS A 253 0.11 -3.63 -15.89
C HIS A 253 1.19 -4.31 -15.04
N ASN A 254 1.62 -5.53 -15.38
CA ASN A 254 2.64 -6.28 -14.62
C ASN A 254 4.03 -6.29 -15.28
N ARG A 255 4.41 -5.16 -15.88
CA ARG A 255 5.69 -4.97 -16.57
C ARG A 255 6.74 -4.33 -15.67
N TYR A 256 7.00 -4.97 -14.54
CA TYR A 256 8.01 -4.51 -13.58
C TYR A 256 8.98 -5.63 -13.24
N ASP A 257 10.23 -5.28 -13.02
CA ASP A 257 11.17 -6.10 -12.27
C ASP A 257 11.07 -5.72 -10.79
N GLY A 258 10.84 -6.71 -9.94
CA GLY A 258 10.50 -6.48 -8.54
C GLY A 258 11.53 -7.09 -7.61
N ASP A 259 12.03 -6.27 -6.69
CA ASP A 259 13.09 -6.65 -5.76
C ASP A 259 12.64 -6.36 -4.33
N VAL A 260 12.58 -7.40 -3.50
CA VAL A 260 12.27 -7.30 -2.07
C VAL A 260 13.60 -7.30 -1.33
N LEU A 261 14.10 -6.11 -1.01
CA LEU A 261 15.44 -5.93 -0.44
C LEU A 261 15.49 -6.35 1.03
N ALA A 262 14.41 -6.10 1.78
CA ALA A 262 14.28 -6.51 3.17
C ALA A 262 12.80 -6.67 3.57
N TYR A 263 12.54 -7.61 4.48
CA TYR A 263 11.25 -7.80 5.14
C TYR A 263 11.48 -8.22 6.59
N GLU A 264 11.10 -7.37 7.53
CA GLU A 264 11.41 -7.51 8.95
C GLU A 264 10.27 -6.97 9.82
N ALA A 265 10.30 -7.30 11.11
CA ALA A 265 9.33 -6.78 12.08
C ALA A 265 9.66 -5.35 12.51
N LEU A 266 8.62 -4.56 12.74
CA LEU A 266 8.71 -3.22 13.31
C LEU A 266 7.63 -3.09 14.40
N HIS A 267 8.02 -3.41 15.63
CA HIS A 267 7.15 -3.43 16.81
C HIS A 267 5.89 -4.29 16.64
N GLY A 268 6.03 -5.49 16.06
CA GLY A 268 4.92 -6.36 15.72
C GLY A 268 4.41 -6.24 14.28
N SER A 269 4.53 -5.06 13.68
CA SER A 269 4.09 -4.81 12.31
C SER A 269 5.06 -5.42 11.28
N GLY A 270 4.60 -5.61 10.05
CA GLY A 270 5.43 -6.06 8.93
C GLY A 270 5.94 -4.87 8.13
N GLY A 271 7.26 -4.66 8.15
CA GLY A 271 7.95 -3.66 7.35
C GLY A 271 8.71 -4.30 6.20
N ALA A 272 8.59 -3.74 5.01
CA ALA A 272 9.35 -4.19 3.86
C ALA A 272 9.87 -3.01 3.04
N VAL A 273 11.10 -3.14 2.55
CA VAL A 273 11.70 -2.22 1.58
C VAL A 273 11.74 -2.94 0.24
N ILE A 274 10.98 -2.43 -0.71
CA ILE A 274 10.73 -3.06 -2.02
C ILE A 274 11.00 -2.02 -3.11
N SER A 275 11.57 -2.46 -4.23
CA SER A 275 11.62 -1.67 -5.45
C SER A 275 10.94 -2.36 -6.62
N LEU A 276 10.36 -1.55 -7.51
CA LEU A 276 9.76 -1.95 -8.77
C LEU A 276 10.37 -1.09 -9.87
N THR A 277 11.03 -1.72 -10.84
CA THR A 277 11.64 -1.03 -11.98
C THR A 277 10.86 -1.38 -13.25
N PRO A 278 10.36 -0.41 -14.04
CA PRO A 278 9.70 -0.69 -15.31
C PRO A 278 10.57 -1.53 -16.24
N THR A 279 9.98 -2.54 -16.88
CA THR A 279 10.65 -3.41 -17.85
C THR A 279 9.77 -3.64 -19.08
N LYS A 280 10.35 -4.17 -20.15
CA LYS A 280 9.61 -4.49 -21.39
C LYS A 280 8.91 -5.84 -21.33
N GLY A 281 9.38 -6.75 -20.47
CA GLY A 281 8.74 -8.05 -20.26
C GLY A 281 7.51 -7.92 -19.37
N SER A 282 6.49 -8.75 -19.60
CA SER A 282 5.35 -8.85 -18.69
C SER A 282 5.24 -10.23 -18.05
N VAL A 283 4.79 -10.28 -16.81
CA VAL A 283 4.55 -11.51 -16.06
C VAL A 283 3.07 -11.63 -15.72
N GLY A 284 2.42 -12.65 -16.28
CA GLY A 284 1.05 -13.00 -15.89
C GLY A 284 0.03 -11.92 -16.24
N ASP A 285 0.11 -11.35 -17.44
CA ASP A 285 -0.90 -10.42 -17.95
C ASP A 285 -2.27 -11.07 -17.87
N LYS A 286 -3.12 -10.47 -17.04
CA LYS A 286 -4.53 -10.80 -16.93
C LYS A 286 -5.32 -9.56 -17.26
N GLU A 287 -6.34 -9.73 -18.08
CA GLU A 287 -7.36 -8.71 -18.22
C GLU A 287 -8.22 -8.74 -16.95
N PHE A 288 -8.25 -7.61 -16.24
CA PHE A 288 -9.13 -7.39 -15.11
C PHE A 288 -10.39 -6.70 -15.62
N ASP A 289 -11.55 -7.14 -15.14
CA ASP A 289 -12.86 -6.59 -15.48
C ASP A 289 -13.24 -5.37 -14.62
N GLU A 290 -12.32 -4.89 -13.77
CA GLU A 290 -12.56 -3.70 -12.97
C GLU A 290 -12.49 -2.41 -13.81
N ASP A 291 -13.48 -1.54 -13.61
CA ASP A 291 -13.58 -0.24 -14.27
C ASP A 291 -12.28 0.58 -14.14
N ASP A 292 -11.71 0.96 -15.28
CA ASP A 292 -10.62 1.92 -15.35
C ASP A 292 -11.18 3.36 -15.37
N VAL A 293 -11.05 4.06 -14.25
CA VAL A 293 -11.71 5.36 -14.03
C VAL A 293 -10.79 6.51 -14.43
N GLU A 294 -11.25 7.35 -15.36
CA GLU A 294 -10.52 8.57 -15.78
C GLU A 294 -10.92 9.82 -14.97
N TYR A 295 -12.20 9.93 -14.65
CA TYR A 295 -12.77 11.06 -13.91
C TYR A 295 -13.59 10.56 -12.73
N TYR A 296 -13.32 11.10 -11.55
CA TYR A 296 -14.12 10.84 -10.37
C TYR A 296 -15.42 11.65 -10.43
N ARG A 297 -16.55 11.00 -10.15
CA ARG A 297 -17.89 11.61 -10.17
C ARG A 297 -18.69 11.31 -8.89
N GLY A 298 -17.99 10.99 -7.80
CA GLY A 298 -18.58 10.48 -6.56
C GLY A 298 -18.69 8.95 -6.53
N ASP A 299 -19.02 8.41 -5.36
CA ASP A 299 -19.24 6.98 -5.15
C ASP A 299 -20.35 6.47 -6.08
N ARG A 300 -19.98 5.58 -7.01
CA ARG A 300 -20.96 4.85 -7.83
C ARG A 300 -21.60 3.75 -6.99
N ASN A 301 -22.41 4.11 -6.00
CA ASN A 301 -23.26 3.18 -5.27
C ASN A 301 -24.63 3.81 -4.92
N VAL A 302 -25.62 3.42 -5.74
CA VAL A 302 -27.04 3.16 -5.43
C VAL A 302 -27.91 4.32 -4.94
N ILE A 303 -28.40 5.13 -5.89
CA ILE A 303 -29.81 5.57 -5.87
C ILE A 303 -30.36 5.37 -7.30
N ASP A 304 -30.69 4.12 -7.62
CA ASP A 304 -31.74 3.84 -8.60
C ASP A 304 -32.34 2.47 -8.28
N SER A 305 -33.21 2.47 -7.27
CA SER A 305 -34.19 1.39 -7.09
C SER A 305 -35.52 2.06 -6.79
N ASP A 306 -36.11 2.58 -7.86
CA ASP A 306 -37.53 2.86 -7.93
C ASP A 306 -38.27 1.51 -7.87
N SER A 307 -38.45 0.99 -6.65
CA SER A 307 -39.33 -0.13 -6.36
C SER A 307 -39.91 0.05 -4.97
N THR A 308 -41.03 0.76 -4.93
CA THR A 308 -42.03 0.68 -3.86
C THR A 308 -42.36 -0.78 -3.57
N LEU A 309 -41.91 -1.31 -2.44
CA LEU A 309 -42.49 -2.51 -1.85
C LEU A 309 -42.69 -2.31 -0.35
N GLU A 310 -43.95 -2.48 0.02
CA GLU A 310 -44.54 -2.26 1.33
C GLU A 310 -43.94 -3.15 2.41
N VAL A 311 -43.82 -2.58 3.60
CA VAL A 311 -43.46 -3.29 4.83
C VAL A 311 -44.65 -4.17 5.24
N SER A 312 -44.47 -5.49 5.25
CA SER A 312 -45.36 -6.39 5.99
C SER A 312 -44.56 -7.21 7.01
N GLU A 313 -44.82 -6.95 8.28
CA GLU A 313 -44.44 -7.78 9.41
C GLU A 313 -45.03 -9.18 9.28
N THR A 314 -44.24 -10.21 9.56
CA THR A 314 -44.74 -11.44 10.20
C THR A 314 -43.58 -12.20 10.86
N ALA A 315 -43.64 -12.29 12.18
CA ALA A 315 -42.86 -13.21 12.98
C ALA A 315 -43.45 -14.62 12.88
N SER A 316 -42.62 -15.67 12.87
CA SER A 316 -42.62 -16.76 13.88
C SER A 316 -41.81 -18.00 13.49
N ALA A 317 -41.17 -18.55 14.53
CA ALA A 317 -40.96 -19.98 14.84
C ALA A 317 -39.72 -20.74 14.30
N ASN A 318 -38.79 -20.95 15.23
CA ASN A 318 -38.00 -22.15 15.55
C ASN A 318 -38.05 -23.37 14.61
N SER A 319 -36.88 -23.92 14.30
CA SER A 319 -36.64 -25.38 14.35
C SER A 319 -35.14 -25.71 14.48
N GLU A 320 -34.80 -26.19 15.67
CA GLU A 320 -33.98 -27.35 15.99
C GLU A 320 -32.64 -27.63 15.28
N VAL A 321 -31.61 -27.63 16.13
CA VAL A 321 -30.29 -28.25 16.00
C VAL A 321 -30.45 -29.76 15.82
N SER A 322 -29.85 -30.32 14.75
CA SER A 322 -29.60 -31.76 14.66
C SER A 322 -28.10 -32.01 14.60
N ASP A 323 -27.65 -32.74 15.61
CA ASP A 323 -26.34 -33.31 15.82
C ASP A 323 -26.20 -34.56 14.93
N SER A 324 -25.16 -34.63 14.10
CA SER A 324 -24.80 -35.87 13.41
C SER A 324 -23.31 -36.17 13.58
N SER A 325 -23.06 -37.12 14.47
CA SER A 325 -21.79 -37.81 14.64
C SER A 325 -21.42 -38.54 13.34
N HIS A 326 -20.31 -38.14 12.71
CA HIS A 326 -19.67 -38.93 11.65
C HIS A 326 -18.33 -39.48 12.13
N THR A 327 -18.28 -40.81 12.26
CA THR A 327 -17.07 -41.60 12.39
C THR A 327 -16.32 -41.62 11.05
N VAL A 328 -15.04 -41.22 11.06
CA VAL A 328 -14.17 -41.15 9.88
C VAL A 328 -13.39 -42.46 9.73
N PRO A 329 -13.41 -43.13 8.57
CA PRO A 329 -12.45 -44.19 8.26
C PRO A 329 -11.11 -43.59 7.77
N GLU A 330 -10.00 -44.18 8.19
CA GLU A 330 -8.65 -43.82 7.74
C GLU A 330 -8.53 -43.94 6.21
N GLY A 331 -8.07 -42.86 5.56
CA GLY A 331 -7.67 -42.85 4.15
C GLY A 331 -8.73 -42.40 3.13
N GLY A 332 -9.91 -41.93 3.55
CA GLY A 332 -10.96 -41.44 2.65
C GLY A 332 -10.91 -39.92 2.36
N ILE A 333 -11.24 -39.53 1.13
CA ILE A 333 -11.50 -38.12 0.74
C ILE A 333 -12.70 -37.60 1.55
N ILE A 334 -12.52 -36.50 2.29
CA ILE A 334 -13.59 -35.86 3.05
C ILE A 334 -14.26 -34.82 2.15
N GLU A 335 -15.43 -35.14 1.59
CA GLU A 335 -16.31 -34.18 0.93
C GLU A 335 -17.35 -33.67 1.93
N THR A 336 -17.41 -32.35 2.12
CA THR A 336 -18.46 -31.70 2.94
C THR A 336 -19.14 -30.60 2.13
N SER A 337 -20.47 -30.55 2.18
CA SER A 337 -21.28 -29.49 1.58
C SER A 337 -21.13 -28.13 2.27
N ALA A 338 -20.46 -28.09 3.42
CA ALA A 338 -20.10 -26.86 4.13
C ALA A 338 -18.77 -26.24 3.64
N ALA A 339 -18.03 -26.92 2.73
CA ALA A 339 -16.81 -26.36 2.17
C ALA A 339 -17.15 -25.23 1.19
N PRO A 340 -16.49 -24.05 1.29
CA PRO A 340 -16.61 -23.01 0.28
C PRO A 340 -16.25 -23.59 -1.09
N LYS A 341 -16.99 -23.20 -2.14
CA LYS A 341 -16.61 -23.54 -3.52
C LYS A 341 -15.20 -23.01 -3.79
N ALA A 342 -14.36 -23.80 -4.44
CA ALA A 342 -13.07 -23.31 -4.93
C ALA A 342 -13.34 -22.17 -5.93
N VAL A 343 -12.77 -21.00 -5.64
CA VAL A 343 -12.78 -19.85 -6.55
C VAL A 343 -11.34 -19.70 -7.07
N GLY A 344 -11.16 -19.08 -8.24
CA GLY A 344 -9.85 -18.78 -8.81
C GLY A 344 -9.09 -19.92 -9.52
N ALA A 345 -8.41 -19.57 -10.62
CA ALA A 345 -7.61 -20.50 -11.44
C ALA A 345 -6.20 -20.79 -10.88
N TYR A 346 -5.94 -20.49 -9.61
CA TYR A 346 -4.63 -20.68 -8.96
C TYR A 346 -4.70 -21.72 -7.86
N PRO A 347 -4.56 -23.03 -8.17
CA PRO A 347 -4.44 -24.05 -7.16
C PRO A 347 -3.02 -23.99 -6.55
N HIS A 348 -2.93 -23.66 -5.27
CA HIS A 348 -1.71 -23.87 -4.49
C HIS A 348 -1.84 -25.14 -3.67
N ALA A 349 -0.82 -26.01 -3.73
CA ALA A 349 -0.77 -27.25 -2.99
C ALA A 349 0.32 -27.17 -1.91
N ARG A 350 -0.06 -27.27 -0.63
CA ARG A 350 0.87 -27.33 0.51
C ARG A 350 0.83 -28.72 1.12
N ARG A 351 1.96 -29.40 1.25
CA ARG A 351 2.03 -30.69 1.95
C ARG A 351 2.41 -30.49 3.41
N VAL A 352 1.61 -31.03 4.34
CA VAL A 352 1.92 -31.08 5.78
C VAL A 352 1.74 -32.53 6.22
N GLY A 353 2.86 -33.20 6.52
CA GLY A 353 2.87 -34.65 6.74
C GLY A 353 2.40 -35.41 5.49
N GLU A 354 1.40 -36.27 5.64
CA GLU A 354 0.80 -37.01 4.53
C GLU A 354 -0.32 -36.24 3.80
N LEU A 355 -0.73 -35.08 4.31
CA LEU A 355 -1.87 -34.33 3.79
C LEU A 355 -1.42 -33.25 2.80
N LEU A 356 -2.12 -33.17 1.66
CA LEU A 356 -1.95 -32.13 0.65
C LEU A 356 -3.13 -31.16 0.71
N TYR A 357 -2.85 -29.93 1.12
CA TYR A 357 -3.83 -28.84 1.21
C TYR A 357 -3.86 -28.10 -0.12
N LEU A 358 -4.99 -28.16 -0.81
CA LEU A 358 -5.25 -27.39 -2.01
C LEU A 358 -6.07 -26.15 -1.62
N SER A 359 -5.49 -24.95 -1.74
CA SER A 359 -6.25 -23.70 -1.61
C SER A 359 -6.42 -23.08 -3.00
N GLY A 360 -7.67 -22.95 -3.45
CA GLY A 360 -8.07 -22.00 -4.49
C GLY A 360 -8.26 -20.61 -3.87
N VAL A 361 -8.03 -19.56 -4.66
CA VAL A 361 -8.20 -18.15 -4.26
C VAL A 361 -9.67 -17.79 -4.21
#